data_AF-A0A2K9ECH7-F1
#
_entry.id   AF-A0A2K9ECH7-F1
#
_cell.length_a   1.000
_cell.length_b   1.000
_cell.length_c   1.000
_cell.angle_alpha   90.00
_cell.angle_beta   90.00
_cell.angle_gamma   90.00
#
_symmetry.space_group_name_H-M   'P 1'
#
loop_
_entity.id
_entity.type
_entity.pdbx_description
1 polymer ?
#
loop_
_entity_poly.entity_id
_entity_poly.type
_entity_poly.pdbx_seq_one_letter_code
_entity_poly.pdbx_strand_id
1 'polypeptide(L)'
;MNYAKIVMMMAVVALFLVRYLMSGTEKKAAVKDGAIVLKMNKIYGVAGFFIVLVSMAIIIISGLKTGEFSEEIKTIALPVIFLILGGILFLLSVNVCIMADEEKITYYNILRRKKQIMWKDIKRVIFNQKTLELILYTSETEMKIHIYLVGFLSFVKLMKSKLNYEIYKDAVSIIDTYKRQL
;
A
#
# COMPACT_ATOMS: atom_id res chain seq x y z
N MET A 1 -5.98 33.22 -18.31
CA MET A 1 -6.42 31.96 -18.94
C MET A 1 -5.27 30.95 -18.90
N ASN A 2 -5.02 30.29 -17.75
CA ASN A 2 -3.95 29.28 -17.60
C ASN A 2 -4.34 28.13 -16.64
N TYR A 3 -5.32 28.33 -15.76
CA TYR A 3 -5.76 27.31 -14.82
C TYR A 3 -6.32 26.05 -15.48
N ALA A 4 -7.07 26.18 -16.60
CA ALA A 4 -7.60 25.02 -17.32
C ALA A 4 -6.49 24.11 -17.91
N LYS A 5 -5.41 24.71 -18.43
CA LYS A 5 -4.25 23.95 -18.94
C LYS A 5 -3.47 23.29 -17.81
N ILE A 6 -3.30 23.98 -16.68
CA ILE A 6 -2.64 23.44 -15.48
C ILE A 6 -3.45 22.27 -14.89
N VAL A 7 -4.77 22.41 -14.78
CA VAL A 7 -5.68 21.34 -14.31
C VAL A 7 -5.67 20.15 -15.27
N MET A 8 -5.71 20.38 -16.58
CA MET A 8 -5.63 19.32 -17.58
C MET A 8 -4.27 18.59 -17.53
N MET A 9 -3.16 19.33 -17.36
CA MET A 9 -1.83 18.73 -17.21
C MET A 9 -1.72 17.89 -15.92
N MET A 10 -2.26 18.38 -14.79
CA MET A 10 -2.32 17.60 -13.54
C MET A 10 -3.17 16.33 -13.70
N ALA A 11 -4.30 16.41 -14.40
CA ALA A 11 -5.15 15.26 -14.67
C ALA A 11 -4.41 14.20 -15.51
N VAL A 12 -3.68 14.62 -16.56
CA VAL A 12 -2.90 13.71 -17.42
C VAL A 12 -1.77 13.04 -16.62
N VAL A 13 -1.03 13.81 -15.82
CA VAL A 13 0.05 13.28 -14.97
C VAL A 13 -0.51 12.28 -13.94
N ALA A 14 -1.63 12.61 -13.31
CA ALA A 14 -2.31 11.70 -12.38
C ALA A 14 -2.74 10.39 -13.08
N LEU A 15 -3.27 10.47 -14.30
CA LEU A 15 -3.71 9.30 -15.07
C LEU A 15 -2.53 8.40 -15.47
N PHE A 16 -1.40 8.98 -15.87
CA PHE A 16 -0.16 8.26 -16.14
C PHE A 16 0.42 7.60 -14.88
N LEU A 17 0.44 8.33 -13.76
CA LEU A 17 0.89 7.77 -12.47
C LEU A 17 0.01 6.59 -12.05
N VAL A 18 -1.32 6.73 -12.17
CA VAL A 18 -2.27 5.65 -11.86
C VAL A 18 -2.03 4.42 -12.74
N ARG A 19 -1.89 4.58 -14.06
CA ARG A 19 -1.58 3.44 -14.95
C ARG A 19 -0.24 2.79 -14.62
N TYR A 20 0.78 3.58 -14.34
CA TYR A 20 2.10 3.06 -13.99
C TYR A 20 2.10 2.36 -12.62
N LEU A 21 1.33 2.86 -11.65
CA LEU A 21 1.05 2.22 -10.36
C LEU A 21 0.41 0.84 -10.53
N MET A 22 -0.61 0.73 -11.39
CA MET A 22 -1.31 -0.53 -11.68
C MET A 22 -0.39 -1.60 -12.27
N SER A 23 0.58 -1.20 -13.12
CA SER A 23 1.54 -2.14 -13.74
C SER A 23 2.40 -2.93 -12.74
N GLY A 24 2.56 -2.42 -11.52
CA GLY A 24 3.35 -3.11 -10.49
C GLY A 24 2.59 -4.20 -9.74
N THR A 25 1.25 -4.14 -9.72
CA THR A 25 0.40 -5.12 -9.01
C THR A 25 0.45 -6.50 -9.66
N GLU A 26 0.68 -6.54 -10.98
CA GLU A 26 0.83 -7.79 -11.75
C GLU A 26 2.19 -8.48 -11.56
N LYS A 27 3.14 -7.84 -10.87
CA LYS A 27 4.46 -8.43 -10.64
C LYS A 27 4.33 -9.62 -9.70
N LYS A 28 4.97 -10.73 -10.10
CA LYS A 28 5.02 -11.97 -9.30
C LYS A 28 5.58 -11.67 -7.91
N ALA A 29 5.06 -12.34 -6.89
CA ALA A 29 5.57 -12.22 -5.53
C ALA A 29 7.07 -12.52 -5.51
N ALA A 30 7.83 -11.76 -4.72
CA ALA A 30 9.20 -12.13 -4.42
C ALA A 30 9.17 -13.38 -3.54
N VAL A 31 9.95 -14.39 -3.87
CA VAL A 31 10.15 -15.57 -3.01
C VAL A 31 11.42 -15.33 -2.22
N LYS A 32 11.32 -15.40 -0.88
CA LYS A 32 12.47 -15.29 0.02
C LYS A 32 12.38 -16.43 1.04
N ASP A 33 13.42 -17.25 1.12
CA ASP A 33 13.52 -18.36 2.08
C ASP A 33 12.32 -19.31 2.03
N GLY A 34 11.80 -19.60 0.82
CA GLY A 34 10.62 -20.44 0.61
C GLY A 34 9.27 -19.77 0.93
N ALA A 35 9.28 -18.56 1.48
CA ALA A 35 8.06 -17.78 1.72
C ALA A 35 7.76 -16.84 0.54
N ILE A 36 6.49 -16.70 0.19
CA ILE A 36 6.05 -15.60 -0.67
C ILE A 36 6.03 -14.30 0.12
N VAL A 37 6.51 -13.23 -0.50
CA VAL A 37 6.62 -11.91 0.12
C VAL A 37 5.72 -10.94 -0.64
N LEU A 38 4.73 -10.39 0.08
CA LEU A 38 3.86 -9.34 -0.40
C LEU A 38 4.34 -8.00 0.16
N LYS A 39 4.49 -7.01 -0.72
CA LYS A 39 4.92 -5.67 -0.36
C LYS A 39 4.17 -4.64 -1.18
N MET A 40 4.10 -3.42 -0.66
CA MET A 40 3.70 -2.27 -1.46
C MET A 40 4.66 -2.10 -2.64
N ASN A 41 4.13 -1.64 -3.77
CA ASN A 41 4.94 -1.34 -4.94
C ASN A 41 5.99 -0.28 -4.59
N LYS A 42 7.26 -0.51 -4.98
CA LYS A 42 8.40 0.39 -4.68
C LYS A 42 8.16 1.83 -5.15
N ILE A 43 7.31 2.02 -6.14
CA ILE A 43 6.94 3.35 -6.62
C ILE A 43 6.32 4.24 -5.53
N TYR A 44 5.55 3.67 -4.59
CA TYR A 44 5.01 4.43 -3.48
C TYR A 44 6.14 4.96 -2.59
N GLY A 45 7.18 4.16 -2.38
CA GLY A 45 8.41 4.58 -1.69
C GLY A 45 9.10 5.70 -2.43
N VAL A 46 9.29 5.56 -3.75
CA VAL A 46 9.92 6.60 -4.58
C VAL A 46 9.10 7.90 -4.53
N ALA A 47 7.78 7.83 -4.73
CA ALA A 47 6.90 8.99 -4.67
C ALA A 47 6.92 9.65 -3.29
N GLY A 48 6.84 8.87 -2.21
CA GLY A 48 6.93 9.38 -0.85
C GLY A 48 8.25 10.08 -0.57
N PHE A 49 9.37 9.51 -1.02
CA PHE A 49 10.69 10.12 -0.91
C PHE A 49 10.79 11.45 -1.68
N PHE A 50 10.30 11.50 -2.92
CA PHE A 50 10.25 12.74 -3.70
C PHE A 50 9.41 13.83 -3.03
N ILE A 51 8.24 13.48 -2.48
CA ILE A 51 7.39 14.43 -1.74
C ILE A 51 8.16 15.00 -0.54
N VAL A 52 8.80 14.14 0.26
CA VAL A 52 9.61 14.57 1.41
C VAL A 52 10.73 15.53 0.98
N LEU A 53 11.47 15.19 -0.09
CA LEU A 53 12.54 16.05 -0.59
C LEU A 53 12.05 17.42 -1.03
N VAL A 54 10.96 17.47 -1.81
CA VAL A 54 10.39 18.73 -2.30
C VAL A 54 9.86 19.58 -1.13
N SER A 55 9.14 18.98 -0.20
CA SER A 55 8.65 19.66 0.99
C SER A 55 9.79 20.23 1.84
N MET A 56 10.86 19.47 2.03
CA MET A 56 12.03 19.92 2.77
C MET A 56 12.75 21.07 2.07
N ALA A 57 12.92 21.00 0.74
CA ALA A 57 13.51 22.08 -0.04
C ALA A 57 12.70 23.39 0.06
N ILE A 58 11.36 23.31 0.00
CA ILE A 58 10.49 24.48 0.16
C ILE A 58 10.67 25.09 1.56
N ILE A 59 10.68 24.29 2.62
CA ILE A 59 10.87 24.77 4.00
C ILE A 59 12.21 25.50 4.14
N ILE A 60 13.29 24.92 3.61
CA ILE A 60 14.63 25.51 3.67
C ILE A 60 14.70 26.82 2.89
N ILE A 61 14.22 26.84 1.65
CA ILE A 61 14.26 28.04 0.80
C ILE A 61 13.43 29.17 1.41
N SER A 62 12.25 28.86 1.95
CA SER A 62 11.42 29.83 2.64
C SER A 62 12.14 30.41 3.87
N GLY A 63 12.72 29.55 4.71
CA GLY A 63 13.46 30.00 5.91
C GLY A 63 14.70 30.84 5.59
N LEU A 64 15.42 30.54 4.51
CA LEU A 64 16.59 31.30 4.08
C LEU A 64 16.24 32.66 3.46
N LYS A 65 15.10 32.77 2.77
CA LYS A 65 14.70 34.01 2.08
C LYS A 65 14.12 35.07 2.99
N THR A 66 13.37 34.68 4.01
CA THR A 66 12.67 35.65 4.85
C THR A 66 13.50 36.14 6.03
N GLY A 67 14.60 35.44 6.42
CA GLY A 67 15.47 35.82 7.56
C GLY A 67 14.79 35.70 8.94
N GLU A 68 13.48 35.88 8.96
CA GLU A 68 12.53 35.59 10.03
C GLU A 68 11.55 34.55 9.47
N PHE A 69 11.15 33.57 10.28
CA PHE A 69 9.95 32.78 9.98
C PHE A 69 8.74 33.72 10.13
N SER A 70 8.48 34.55 9.11
CA SER A 70 7.35 35.49 9.10
C SER A 70 6.06 34.74 9.42
N GLU A 71 5.19 35.38 10.20
CA GLU A 71 4.00 34.84 10.88
C GLU A 71 2.92 34.17 10.01
N GLU A 72 3.16 33.98 8.71
CA GLU A 72 2.29 33.20 7.85
C GLU A 72 2.48 31.70 8.11
N ILE A 73 1.94 31.24 9.26
CA ILE A 73 1.80 29.82 9.64
C ILE A 73 1.27 28.99 8.45
N LYS A 74 0.45 29.58 7.58
CA LYS A 74 -0.09 28.96 6.37
C LYS A 74 0.98 28.54 5.35
N THR A 75 2.07 29.29 5.24
CA THR A 75 3.16 29.05 4.26
C THR A 75 4.03 27.86 4.66
N ILE A 76 4.11 27.54 5.96
CA ILE A 76 4.90 26.42 6.51
C ILE A 76 4.01 25.18 6.75
N ALA A 77 2.76 25.38 7.16
CA ALA A 77 1.85 24.29 7.51
C ALA A 77 1.63 23.32 6.35
N LEU A 78 1.44 23.82 5.13
CA LEU A 78 1.19 22.97 3.96
C LEU A 78 2.40 22.09 3.61
N PRO A 79 3.63 22.61 3.47
CA PRO A 79 4.83 21.78 3.31
C PRO A 79 5.02 20.73 4.42
N VAL A 80 4.72 21.07 5.68
CA VAL A 80 4.82 20.13 6.80
C VAL A 80 3.82 18.98 6.67
N ILE A 81 2.57 19.26 6.27
CA ILE A 81 1.57 18.22 6.00
C ILE A 81 2.07 17.28 4.89
N PHE A 82 2.57 17.83 3.79
CA PHE A 82 3.12 17.01 2.70
C PHE A 82 4.34 16.19 3.15
N LEU A 83 5.20 16.76 4.00
CA LEU A 83 6.34 16.03 4.57
C LEU A 83 5.88 14.83 5.40
N ILE A 84 4.85 14.99 6.23
CA ILE A 84 4.25 13.90 7.02
C ILE A 84 3.65 12.83 6.10
N LEU A 85 2.83 13.24 5.12
CA LEU A 85 2.18 12.31 4.19
C LEU A 85 3.19 11.55 3.32
N GLY A 86 4.20 12.25 2.79
CA GLY A 86 5.30 11.64 2.03
C GLY A 86 6.10 10.66 2.88
N GLY A 87 6.37 11.02 4.15
CA GLY A 87 7.03 10.14 5.11
C GLY A 87 6.21 8.88 5.40
N ILE A 88 4.91 9.00 5.64
CA ILE A 88 4.00 7.86 5.83
C ILE A 88 4.02 6.96 4.59
N LEU A 89 3.90 7.54 3.39
CA LEU A 89 3.90 6.77 2.14
C LEU A 89 5.22 6.01 1.93
N PHE A 90 6.35 6.66 2.23
CA PHE A 90 7.66 6.03 2.19
C PHE A 90 7.78 4.87 3.18
N LEU A 91 7.39 5.09 4.44
CA LEU A 91 7.44 4.07 5.47
C LEU A 91 6.50 2.89 5.16
N LEU A 92 5.31 3.13 4.63
CA LEU A 92 4.41 2.08 4.16
C LEU A 92 5.08 1.23 3.08
N SER A 93 5.80 1.85 2.14
CA SER A 93 6.48 1.13 1.07
C SER A 93 7.64 0.26 1.55
N VAL A 94 8.36 0.67 2.60
CA VAL A 94 9.58 0.01 3.04
C VAL A 94 9.33 -0.99 4.18
N ASN A 95 8.42 -0.67 5.09
CA ASN A 95 8.23 -1.43 6.33
C ASN A 95 7.05 -2.38 6.29
N VAL A 96 5.96 -2.06 5.57
CA VAL A 96 4.81 -2.96 5.48
C VAL A 96 5.15 -4.13 4.58
N CYS A 97 5.07 -5.33 5.15
CA CYS A 97 5.43 -6.56 4.47
C CYS A 97 4.59 -7.71 5.00
N ILE A 98 4.13 -8.58 4.12
CA ILE A 98 3.47 -9.84 4.48
C ILE A 98 4.33 -10.96 3.95
N MET A 99 4.66 -11.91 4.80
CA MET A 99 5.38 -13.13 4.44
C MET A 99 4.44 -14.30 4.71
N ALA A 100 4.24 -15.15 3.72
CA ALA A 100 3.45 -16.36 3.86
C ALA A 100 4.28 -17.56 3.44
N ASP A 101 4.42 -18.50 4.35
CA ASP A 101 5.12 -19.77 4.16
C ASP A 101 4.11 -20.93 4.24
N GLU A 102 4.62 -22.16 4.34
CA GLU A 102 3.80 -23.37 4.38
C GLU A 102 2.97 -23.51 5.67
N GLU A 103 3.35 -22.85 6.77
CA GLU A 103 2.77 -23.01 8.10
C GLU A 103 1.97 -21.78 8.57
N LYS A 104 2.47 -20.59 8.26
CA LYS A 104 2.01 -19.33 8.85
C LYS A 104 2.08 -18.15 7.90
N ILE A 105 1.37 -17.11 8.29
CA ILE A 105 1.39 -15.79 7.68
C ILE A 105 1.91 -14.80 8.73
N THR A 106 2.91 -14.02 8.33
CA THR A 106 3.55 -13.00 9.16
C THR A 106 3.33 -11.64 8.53
N TYR A 107 2.66 -10.75 9.25
CA TYR A 107 2.46 -9.36 8.89
C TYR A 107 3.41 -8.46 9.68
N TYR A 108 4.11 -7.58 8.97
CA TYR A 108 4.88 -6.49 9.54
C TYR A 108 4.15 -5.19 9.25
N ASN A 109 3.84 -4.43 10.29
CA ASN A 109 3.19 -3.12 10.15
C ASN A 109 4.21 -2.01 9.80
N ILE A 110 3.73 -0.77 9.68
CA ILE A 110 4.57 0.40 9.36
C ILE A 110 5.71 0.62 10.38
N LEU A 111 5.52 0.20 11.64
CA LEU A 111 6.51 0.25 12.72
C LEU A 111 7.34 -1.04 12.82
N ARG A 112 7.26 -1.93 11.82
CA ARG A 112 7.88 -3.27 11.80
C ARG A 112 7.48 -4.20 12.95
N ARG A 113 6.40 -3.88 13.67
CA ARG A 113 5.84 -4.81 14.65
C ARG A 113 5.25 -6.00 13.91
N LYS A 114 5.53 -7.17 14.46
CA LYS A 114 5.21 -8.47 13.87
C LYS A 114 3.87 -8.97 14.42
N LYS A 115 3.01 -9.44 13.53
CA LYS A 115 1.77 -10.17 13.85
C LYS A 115 1.77 -11.47 13.07
N GLN A 116 1.41 -12.58 13.70
CA GLN A 116 1.40 -13.89 13.07
C GLN A 116 0.04 -14.58 13.22
N ILE A 117 -0.33 -15.34 12.20
CA ILE A 117 -1.45 -16.28 12.23
C ILE A 117 -1.00 -17.58 11.57
N MET A 118 -1.43 -18.74 12.08
CA MET A 118 -1.19 -20.01 11.39
C MET A 118 -2.32 -20.28 10.40
N TRP A 119 -2.02 -20.96 9.29
CA TRP A 119 -3.06 -21.31 8.30
C TRP A 119 -4.20 -22.11 8.92
N LYS A 120 -3.88 -23.03 9.82
CA LYS A 120 -4.85 -23.89 10.53
C LYS A 120 -5.84 -23.12 11.42
N ASP A 121 -5.50 -21.91 11.84
CA ASP A 121 -6.31 -21.10 12.76
C ASP A 121 -7.33 -20.22 12.02
N ILE A 122 -7.26 -20.17 10.68
CA ILE A 122 -8.15 -19.35 9.85
C ILE A 122 -9.52 -20.02 9.78
N LYS A 123 -10.53 -19.35 10.33
CA LYS A 123 -11.91 -19.82 10.38
C LYS A 123 -12.76 -19.29 9.23
N ARG A 124 -12.43 -18.09 8.73
CA ARG A 124 -13.21 -17.41 7.69
C ARG A 124 -12.33 -16.47 6.89
N VAL A 125 -12.61 -16.38 5.58
CA VAL A 125 -11.98 -15.41 4.70
C VAL A 125 -13.07 -14.55 4.06
N ILE A 126 -12.91 -13.22 4.12
CA ILE A 126 -13.86 -12.25 3.53
C ILE A 126 -13.08 -11.30 2.65
N PHE A 127 -13.62 -10.95 1.49
CA PHE A 127 -13.10 -9.83 0.70
C PHE A 127 -14.05 -8.64 0.81
N ASN A 128 -13.56 -7.53 1.36
CA ASN A 128 -14.31 -6.29 1.44
C ASN A 128 -14.05 -5.46 0.17
N GLN A 129 -15.04 -5.39 -0.71
CA GLN A 129 -14.95 -4.63 -1.97
C GLN A 129 -14.80 -3.11 -1.74
N LYS A 130 -15.30 -2.58 -0.63
CA LYS A 130 -15.21 -1.13 -0.35
C LYS A 130 -13.80 -0.72 0.06
N THR A 131 -13.14 -1.54 0.89
CA THR A 131 -11.77 -1.27 1.34
C THR A 131 -10.71 -1.96 0.49
N LEU A 132 -11.12 -2.83 -0.44
CA LEU A 132 -10.24 -3.64 -1.29
C LEU A 132 -9.28 -4.54 -0.48
N GLU A 133 -9.78 -5.05 0.64
CA GLU A 133 -9.02 -5.87 1.58
C GLU A 133 -9.54 -7.31 1.62
N LEU A 134 -8.63 -8.27 1.54
CA LEU A 134 -8.83 -9.65 1.94
C LEU A 134 -8.58 -9.76 3.44
N ILE A 135 -9.59 -10.18 4.19
CA ILE A 135 -9.58 -10.28 5.64
C ILE A 135 -9.61 -11.76 6.04
N LEU A 136 -8.59 -12.18 6.78
CA LEU A 136 -8.43 -13.52 7.33
C LEU A 136 -8.81 -13.48 8.81
N TYR A 137 -9.90 -14.14 9.17
CA TYR A 137 -10.40 -14.20 10.55
C TYR A 137 -9.92 -15.46 11.25
N THR A 138 -9.34 -15.29 12.44
CA THR A 138 -9.06 -16.35 13.41
C THR A 138 -9.96 -16.18 14.63
N SER A 139 -9.83 -17.02 15.66
CA SER A 139 -10.55 -16.84 16.93
C SER A 139 -10.14 -15.59 17.70
N GLU A 140 -8.86 -15.19 17.60
CA GLU A 140 -8.30 -14.12 18.44
C GLU A 140 -8.12 -12.82 17.68
N THR A 141 -7.98 -12.91 16.36
CA THR A 141 -7.53 -11.76 15.57
C THR A 141 -7.90 -11.85 14.10
N GLU A 142 -7.86 -10.70 13.42
CA GLU A 142 -8.00 -10.60 11.98
C GLU A 142 -6.70 -10.10 11.32
N MET A 143 -6.40 -10.58 10.12
CA MET A 143 -5.32 -10.05 9.27
C MET A 143 -5.92 -9.48 7.99
N LYS A 144 -5.60 -8.22 7.68
CA LYS A 144 -6.06 -7.51 6.49
C LYS A 144 -4.94 -7.44 5.46
N ILE A 145 -5.27 -7.79 4.22
CA ILE A 145 -4.33 -7.85 3.10
C ILE A 145 -4.93 -7.06 1.94
N HIS A 146 -4.32 -5.93 1.60
CA HIS A 146 -4.82 -5.06 0.53
C HIS A 146 -4.50 -5.65 -0.86
N ILE A 147 -5.44 -5.55 -1.82
CA ILE A 147 -5.31 -6.12 -3.16
C ILE A 147 -4.12 -5.57 -3.97
N TYR A 148 -3.78 -4.31 -3.75
CA TYR A 148 -2.66 -3.61 -4.42
C TYR A 148 -1.26 -3.98 -3.90
N LEU A 149 -1.15 -4.91 -2.94
CA LEU A 149 0.14 -5.46 -2.59
C LEU A 149 0.68 -6.29 -3.76
N VAL A 150 1.93 -6.04 -4.14
CA VAL A 150 2.64 -6.85 -5.12
C VAL A 150 2.71 -8.28 -4.58
N GLY A 151 2.32 -9.26 -5.40
CA GLY A 151 2.23 -10.66 -4.98
C GLY A 151 0.89 -11.10 -4.38
N PHE A 152 -0.11 -10.22 -4.30
CA PHE A 152 -1.45 -10.56 -3.79
C PHE A 152 -2.06 -11.79 -4.47
N LEU A 153 -1.99 -11.89 -5.80
CA LEU A 153 -2.53 -13.05 -6.51
C LEU A 153 -1.77 -14.35 -6.20
N SER A 154 -0.46 -14.26 -5.96
CA SER A 154 0.34 -15.42 -5.53
C SER A 154 -0.07 -15.86 -4.13
N PHE A 155 -0.39 -14.90 -3.25
CA PHE A 155 -0.95 -15.18 -1.93
C PHE A 155 -2.30 -15.85 -2.00
N VAL A 156 -3.23 -15.35 -2.83
CA VAL A 156 -4.54 -15.99 -3.01
C VAL A 156 -4.35 -17.43 -3.52
N LYS A 157 -3.39 -17.68 -4.42
CA LYS A 157 -3.09 -19.03 -4.89
C LYS A 157 -2.59 -19.95 -3.76
N LEU A 158 -1.66 -19.47 -2.92
CA LEU A 158 -1.17 -20.23 -1.76
C LEU A 158 -2.28 -20.47 -0.73
N MET A 159 -3.12 -19.47 -0.47
CA MET A 159 -4.27 -19.59 0.42
C MET A 159 -5.23 -20.70 -0.06
N LYS A 160 -5.52 -20.76 -1.36
CA LYS A 160 -6.37 -21.80 -1.96
C LYS A 160 -5.83 -23.22 -1.73
N SER A 161 -4.51 -23.39 -1.68
CA SER A 161 -3.89 -24.69 -1.38
C SER A 161 -3.80 -25.02 0.11
N LYS A 162 -4.03 -24.04 1.00
CA LYS A 162 -3.88 -24.17 2.45
C LYS A 162 -5.19 -24.27 3.20
N LEU A 163 -6.27 -23.72 2.65
CA LEU A 163 -7.57 -23.65 3.28
C LEU A 163 -8.59 -24.55 2.57
N ASN A 164 -9.60 -25.01 3.32
CA ASN A 164 -10.76 -25.67 2.72
C ASN A 164 -11.54 -24.66 1.85
N TYR A 165 -12.03 -25.12 0.69
CA TYR A 165 -12.82 -24.32 -0.26
C TYR A 165 -13.96 -23.55 0.41
N GLU A 166 -14.67 -24.17 1.36
CA GLU A 166 -15.79 -23.54 2.07
C GLU A 166 -15.40 -22.28 2.85
N ILE A 167 -14.14 -22.16 3.25
CA ILE A 167 -13.63 -21.03 4.05
C ILE A 167 -13.45 -19.77 3.18
N TYR A 168 -13.10 -19.94 1.89
CA TYR A 168 -12.66 -18.84 1.03
C TYR A 168 -13.50 -18.60 -0.22
N LYS A 169 -14.43 -19.52 -0.57
CA LYS A 169 -15.15 -19.50 -1.86
C LYS A 169 -15.78 -18.15 -2.19
N ASP A 170 -16.44 -17.51 -1.23
CA ASP A 170 -17.14 -16.24 -1.43
C ASP A 170 -16.16 -15.10 -1.70
N ALA A 171 -15.09 -15.02 -0.91
CA ALA A 171 -14.04 -14.02 -1.06
C ALA A 171 -13.34 -14.13 -2.42
N VAL A 172 -13.03 -15.36 -2.85
CA VAL A 172 -12.38 -15.61 -4.14
C VAL A 172 -13.29 -15.29 -5.31
N SER A 173 -14.57 -15.66 -5.26
CA SER A 173 -15.55 -15.35 -6.31
C SER A 173 -15.63 -13.83 -6.56
N ILE A 174 -15.59 -13.04 -5.48
CA ILE A 174 -15.57 -11.58 -5.56
C ILE A 174 -14.27 -11.07 -6.19
N ILE A 175 -13.11 -11.58 -5.75
CA ILE A 175 -11.80 -11.20 -6.30
C ILE A 175 -11.73 -11.50 -7.80
N ASP A 176 -12.22 -12.67 -8.22
CA ASP A 176 -12.21 -13.09 -9.63
C ASP A 176 -13.16 -12.24 -10.48
N THR A 177 -14.24 -11.70 -9.89
CA THR A 177 -15.12 -10.73 -10.55
C THR A 177 -14.43 -9.38 -10.70
N TYR A 178 -13.81 -8.88 -9.64
CA TYR A 178 -13.08 -7.61 -9.65
C TYR A 178 -11.92 -7.61 -10.65
N LYS A 179 -11.18 -8.73 -10.75
CA LYS A 179 -10.09 -8.89 -11.71
C LYS A 179 -10.53 -8.76 -13.17
N ARG A 180 -11.76 -9.16 -13.51
CA ARG A 180 -12.29 -9.04 -14.89
C ARG A 180 -12.70 -7.62 -15.27
N GLN A 181 -12.80 -6.71 -14.30
CA GLN A 181 -13.22 -5.33 -14.49
C GLN A 181 -12.03 -4.34 -14.55
N LEU A 182 -10.83 -4.80 -14.21
CA LEU A 182 -9.56 -4.08 -14.38
C LEU A 182 -8.99 -4.34 -15.78
#